data_AF-A0A942FY39-F1
#
_entry.id   AF-A0A942FY39-F1
#
_cell.length_a   1.000
_cell.length_b   1.000
_cell.length_c   1.000
_cell.angle_alpha   90.00
_cell.angle_beta   90.00
_cell.angle_gamma   90.00
#
_symmetry.space_group_name_H-M   'P 1'
#
loop_
_entity.id
_entity.type
_entity.pdbx_description
1 polymer ?
#
loop_
_entity_poly.entity_id
_entity_poly.type
_entity_poly.pdbx_seq_one_letter_code
_entity_poly.pdbx_strand_id
1 'polypeptide(L)'
;MRGAWAVFSSLKNPVFARLYAAQTASLLGDALIWVALALLAFELAGLQAALVLGVALTLRVTAFVVFSPLAGALADRLSRKVIMVTANLARVG
;
A
#
# COMPACT_ATOMS: atom_id res chain seq x y z
N MET A 1 25.25 19.88 -10.59
CA MET A 1 25.33 18.67 -9.73
C MET A 1 25.20 19.01 -8.23
N ARG A 2 24.28 19.91 -7.80
CA ARG A 2 24.12 20.34 -6.40
C ARG A 2 22.93 19.69 -5.65
N GLY A 3 22.11 18.87 -6.33
CA GLY A 3 20.83 18.38 -5.80
C GLY A 3 20.88 17.16 -4.89
N ALA A 4 21.87 16.26 -5.04
CA ALA A 4 21.89 14.98 -4.30
C ALA A 4 22.08 15.18 -2.78
N TRP A 5 22.90 16.14 -2.37
CA TRP A 5 23.19 16.41 -0.96
C TRP A 5 22.03 17.09 -0.22
N ALA A 6 21.11 17.76 -0.94
CA ALA A 6 19.93 18.39 -0.36
C ALA A 6 18.87 17.32 0.04
N VAL A 7 18.76 16.22 -0.70
CA VAL A 7 17.80 15.14 -0.41
C VAL A 7 18.09 14.49 0.95
N PHE A 8 19.37 14.26 1.27
CA PHE A 8 19.76 13.67 2.55
C PHE A 8 19.71 14.67 3.72
N SER A 9 19.56 15.97 3.45
CA SER A 9 19.43 16.97 4.51
C SER A 9 18.13 16.82 5.31
N SER A 10 17.06 16.31 4.68
CA SER A 10 15.77 16.04 5.33
C SER A 10 15.85 14.93 6.38
N LEU A 11 16.82 14.01 6.26
CA LEU A 11 17.07 12.94 7.23
C LEU A 11 17.70 13.46 8.53
N LYS A 12 18.15 14.72 8.59
CA LYS A 12 18.63 15.33 9.84
C LYS A 12 17.49 15.56 10.85
N ASN A 13 16.23 15.62 10.39
CA ASN A 13 15.09 15.69 11.30
C ASN A 13 14.76 14.27 11.81
N PRO A 14 14.86 14.01 13.13
CA PRO A 14 14.66 12.66 13.68
C PRO A 14 13.23 12.14 13.49
N VAL A 15 12.22 13.02 13.44
CA VAL A 15 10.83 12.63 13.19
C VAL A 15 10.67 12.13 11.74
N PHE A 16 11.23 12.87 10.79
CA PHE A 16 11.20 12.48 9.39
C PHE A 16 12.01 11.20 9.13
N ALA A 17 13.21 11.10 9.71
CA ALA A 17 14.05 9.92 9.57
C ALA A 17 13.35 8.64 10.06
N ARG A 18 12.66 8.72 11.22
CA ARG A 18 11.89 7.59 11.75
C ARG A 18 10.72 7.21 10.86
N LEU A 19 9.97 8.19 10.34
CA LEU A 19 8.87 7.94 9.40
C LEU A 19 9.37 7.31 8.10
N TYR A 20 10.50 7.80 7.56
CA TYR A 20 11.10 7.29 6.34
C TYR A 20 11.60 5.84 6.50
N ALA A 21 12.24 5.54 7.62
CA ALA A 21 12.66 4.17 7.95
C ALA A 21 11.45 3.23 8.08
N ALA A 22 10.40 3.66 8.78
CA ALA A 22 9.16 2.88 8.90
C ALA A 22 8.49 2.65 7.54
N GLN A 23 8.42 3.68 6.68
CA GLN A 23 7.87 3.57 5.33
C GLN A 23 8.70 2.61 4.47
N THR A 24 10.03 2.67 4.57
CA THR A 24 10.92 1.77 3.83
C THR A 24 10.68 0.33 4.24
N ALA A 25 10.60 0.05 5.54
CA ALA A 25 10.26 -1.28 6.06
C ALA A 25 8.87 -1.75 5.59
N SER A 26 7.87 -0.86 5.59
CA SER A 26 6.53 -1.16 5.07
C SER A 26 6.56 -1.57 3.60
N LEU A 27 7.31 -0.83 2.76
CA LEU A 27 7.42 -1.12 1.33
C LEU A 27 8.13 -2.44 1.06
N LEU A 28 9.09 -2.83 1.90
CA LEU A 28 9.70 -4.15 1.83
C LEU A 28 8.67 -5.25 2.15
N GLY A 29 7.84 -5.03 3.17
CA GLY A 29 6.72 -5.92 3.48
C GLY A 29 5.75 -6.05 2.29
N ASP A 30 5.38 -4.93 1.67
CA ASP A 30 4.53 -4.91 0.48
C ASP A 30 5.16 -5.70 -0.67
N ALA A 31 6.46 -5.53 -0.92
CA ALA A 31 7.19 -6.27 -1.95
C ALA A 31 7.16 -7.80 -1.69
N LEU A 32 7.34 -8.22 -0.43
CA LEU A 32 7.28 -9.63 -0.06
C LEU A 32 5.87 -10.23 -0.25
N ILE A 33 4.82 -9.46 0.01
CA ILE A 33 3.43 -9.90 -0.24
C ILE A 33 3.23 -10.28 -1.71
N TRP A 34 3.79 -9.53 -2.66
CA TRP A 34 3.66 -9.86 -4.09
C TRP A 34 4.29 -11.20 -4.45
N VAL A 35 5.45 -11.52 -3.87
CA VAL A 35 6.10 -12.82 -4.06
C VAL A 35 5.28 -13.93 -3.41
N ALA A 36 4.81 -13.71 -2.18
CA ALA A 36 3.99 -14.67 -1.46
C ALA A 36 2.68 -14.99 -2.19
N LEU A 37 1.99 -13.99 -2.76
CA LEU A 37 0.78 -14.18 -3.55
C LEU A 37 1.06 -14.97 -4.83
N ALA A 38 2.20 -14.74 -5.50
CA ALA A 38 2.57 -15.50 -6.68
C ALA A 38 2.84 -16.98 -6.36
N LEU A 39 3.56 -17.25 -5.27
CA LEU A 39 3.80 -18.61 -4.79
C LEU A 39 2.50 -19.29 -4.35
N LEU A 40 1.64 -18.59 -3.60
CA LEU A 40 0.35 -19.11 -3.16
C LEU A 40 -0.56 -19.45 -4.36
N ALA A 41 -0.60 -18.59 -5.38
CA ALA A 41 -1.34 -18.88 -6.61
C ALA A 41 -0.79 -20.15 -7.31
N PHE A 42 0.52 -20.36 -7.28
CA PHE A 42 1.15 -21.58 -7.80
C PHE A 42 0.78 -22.82 -6.99
N GLU A 43 0.81 -22.73 -5.65
CA GLU A 43 0.38 -23.83 -4.79
C GLU A 43 -1.10 -24.18 -4.97
N LEU A 44 -1.97 -23.19 -5.22
CA LEU A 44 -3.41 -23.39 -5.37
C LEU A 44 -3.83 -23.85 -6.78
N ALA A 45 -3.16 -23.39 -7.84
CA ALA A 45 -3.64 -23.55 -9.23
C ALA A 45 -2.58 -24.07 -10.21
N GLY A 46 -1.33 -24.31 -9.78
CA GLY A 46 -0.26 -24.88 -10.59
C GLY A 46 -0.06 -24.15 -11.93
N LEU A 47 -0.30 -24.84 -13.04
CA LEU A 47 -0.19 -24.26 -14.39
C LEU A 47 -1.13 -23.08 -14.65
N GLN A 48 -2.23 -22.96 -13.91
CA GLN A 48 -3.19 -21.86 -14.02
C GLN A 48 -2.89 -20.69 -13.07
N ALA A 49 -1.79 -20.73 -12.31
CA ALA A 49 -1.45 -19.72 -11.31
C ALA A 49 -1.39 -18.30 -11.87
N ALA A 50 -0.84 -18.13 -13.08
CA ALA A 50 -0.76 -16.83 -13.73
C ALA A 50 -2.15 -16.24 -14.02
N LEU A 51 -3.12 -17.08 -14.42
CA LEU A 51 -4.49 -16.66 -14.66
C LEU A 51 -5.18 -16.28 -13.34
N VAL A 52 -5.06 -17.13 -12.31
CA VAL A 52 -5.68 -16.88 -10.99
C VAL A 52 -5.13 -15.60 -10.35
N LEU A 53 -3.80 -15.44 -10.32
CA LEU A 53 -3.17 -14.22 -9.82
C LEU A 53 -3.57 -13.00 -10.66
N GLY A 54 -3.56 -13.13 -12.00
CA GLY A 54 -3.97 -12.05 -12.91
C GLY A 54 -5.39 -11.57 -12.67
N VAL A 55 -6.34 -12.50 -12.50
CA VAL A 55 -7.74 -12.18 -12.18
C VAL A 55 -7.85 -11.54 -10.79
N ALA A 56 -7.17 -12.08 -9.78
CA ALA A 56 -7.17 -11.51 -8.43
C ALA A 56 -6.63 -10.07 -8.41
N LEU A 57 -5.54 -9.80 -9.13
CA LEU A 57 -4.96 -8.46 -9.24
C LEU A 57 -5.83 -7.50 -10.05
N THR A 58 -6.46 -8.00 -11.12
CA THR A 58 -7.43 -7.21 -11.90
C THR A 58 -8.58 -6.80 -10.99
N LEU A 59 -9.17 -7.75 -10.25
CA LEU A 59 -10.25 -7.47 -9.31
C LEU A 59 -9.83 -6.44 -8.26
N ARG A 60 -8.64 -6.61 -7.68
CA ARG A 60 -8.06 -5.65 -6.73
C ARG A 60 -8.01 -4.24 -7.32
N VAL A 61 -7.38 -4.07 -8.49
CA VAL A 61 -7.19 -2.75 -9.11
C VAL A 61 -8.52 -2.15 -9.52
N THR A 62 -9.42 -2.93 -10.14
CA THR A 62 -10.76 -2.46 -10.50
C THR A 62 -11.52 -1.97 -9.28
N ALA A 63 -11.50 -2.71 -8.17
CA ALA A 63 -12.12 -2.27 -6.93
C ALA A 63 -11.52 -0.93 -6.46
N PHE A 64 -10.18 -0.80 -6.39
CA PHE A 64 -9.54 0.45 -6.00
C PHE A 64 -9.94 1.62 -6.89
N VAL A 65 -9.92 1.44 -8.22
CA VAL A 65 -10.27 2.49 -9.17
C VAL A 65 -11.73 2.93 -9.00
N VAL A 66 -12.66 1.97 -8.88
CA VAL A 66 -14.10 2.27 -8.73
C VAL A 66 -14.39 2.97 -7.39
N PHE A 67 -13.78 2.53 -6.29
CA PHE A 67 -14.05 3.09 -4.96
C PHE A 67 -13.23 4.35 -4.63
N SER A 68 -12.11 4.59 -5.31
CA SER A 68 -11.23 5.74 -5.01
C SER A 68 -11.90 7.12 -5.12
N PRO A 69 -12.79 7.42 -6.10
CA PRO A 69 -13.46 8.73 -6.16
C PRO A 69 -14.42 8.94 -4.99
N LEU A 70 -15.12 7.88 -4.56
CA LEU A 70 -15.99 7.90 -3.38
C LEU A 70 -15.17 8.16 -2.11
N ALA A 71 -14.04 7.47 -1.97
CA ALA A 71 -13.12 7.70 -0.86
C ALA A 71 -12.55 9.12 -0.86
N GLY A 72 -12.22 9.68 -2.03
CA GLY A 72 -11.77 11.07 -2.19
C GLY A 72 -12.85 12.07 -1.75
N ALA A 73 -14.07 11.91 -2.24
CA ALA A 73 -15.20 12.76 -1.85
C ALA A 73 -15.49 12.71 -0.34
N LEU A 74 -15.32 11.56 0.30
CA LEU A 74 -15.40 11.43 1.77
C LEU A 74 -14.21 12.10 2.47
N ALA A 75 -13.01 11.98 1.92
CA ALA A 75 -11.80 12.60 2.46
C ALA A 75 -11.86 14.14 2.46
N ASP A 76 -12.52 14.73 1.48
CA ASP A 76 -12.71 16.18 1.40
C ASP A 76 -13.75 16.71 2.40
N ARG A 77 -14.66 15.85 2.88
CA ARG A 77 -15.81 16.23 3.73
C ARG A 77 -15.64 15.86 5.20
N LEU A 78 -14.85 14.85 5.51
CA LEU A 78 -14.68 14.30 6.87
C LEU A 78 -13.29 14.63 7.43
N SER A 79 -13.19 14.72 8.76
CA SER A 79 -11.89 14.94 9.40
C SER A 79 -10.98 13.71 9.27
N ARG A 80 -9.68 13.95 9.05
CA ARG A 80 -8.65 12.91 8.89
C ARG A 80 -8.63 11.89 10.04
N LYS A 81 -8.92 12.35 11.26
CA LYS A 81 -8.95 11.50 12.47
C LYS A 81 -10.12 10.51 12.43
N VAL A 82 -11.31 10.97 12.01
CA VAL A 82 -12.49 10.09 11.91
C VAL A 82 -12.24 9.00 10.88
N ILE A 83 -11.76 9.36 9.69
CA ILE A 83 -11.44 8.40 8.62
C ILE A 83 -10.40 7.37 9.10
N MET A 84 -9.37 7.83 9.79
CA MET A 84 -8.32 6.94 10.30
C MET A 84 -8.86 5.94 11.34
N VAL A 85 -9.69 6.38 12.28
CA VAL A 85 -10.25 5.50 13.31
C VAL A 85 -11.22 4.49 12.70
N THR A 86 -12.14 4.94 11.85
CA THR A 86 -13.13 4.04 11.22
C THR A 86 -12.45 3.02 10.30
N ALA A 87 -11.46 3.42 9.51
CA ALA A 87 -10.70 2.51 8.66
C ALA A 87 -9.91 1.48 9.47
N ASN A 88 -9.31 1.88 10.60
CA ASN A 88 -8.62 0.94 11.48
C ASN A 88 -9.58 -0.06 12.13
N LEU A 89 -10.77 0.38 12.57
CA LEU A 89 -11.77 -0.53 13.12
C LEU A 89 -12.31 -1.51 12.08
N ALA A 90 -12.61 -1.03 10.87
CA ALA A 90 -13.06 -1.88 9.78
C ALA A 90 -12.01 -2.93 9.35
N ARG A 91 -10.71 -2.61 9.49
CA ARG A 91 -9.60 -3.52 9.18
C ARG A 91 -9.44 -4.67 10.19
N VAL A 92 -9.91 -4.50 11.43
CA VAL A 92 -9.74 -5.49 12.51
C VAL A 92 -10.87 -6.55 12.53
N GLY A 93 -11.82 -6.48 11.61
CA GLY A 93 -12.90 -7.47 11.43
C GLY A 93 -12.50 -8.70 10.63
#